data_AF-A0A2V7GP89-F1
#
_entry.id   AF-A0A2V7GP89-F1
#
_cell.length_a   1.000
_cell.length_b   1.000
_cell.length_c   1.000
_cell.angle_alpha   90.00
_cell.angle_beta   90.00
_cell.angle_gamma   90.00
#
_symmetry.space_group_name_H-M   'P 1'
#
loop_
_entity.id
_entity.type
_entity.pdbx_description
1 polymer ?
#
loop_
_entity_poly.entity_id
_entity_poly.type
_entity_poly.pdbx_seq_one_letter_code
_entity_poly.pdbx_strand_id
1 'polypeptide(L)'
;MQHAQGQPPPRRGGDAPDPRAVRAALRAPLLGGAAPQPDPEPLHPAVLRRRRARDPRGDVRGARLPWLIAGGAALGLVLVLAVARRGQAANHPEPRLGVTAERVLPPIAVPNTPNAAEAYAAARSAPTVLDGLYCHCNCSRTVGHRSLLTCFESDHGAYCDICKGEAQLAAELAGRGQTLQQIRRAIDRQFGG
;
A
#
# COMPACT_ATOMS: atom_id res chain seq x y z
N MET A 1 -45.56 -27.02 16.05
CA MET A 1 -45.05 -27.69 14.84
C MET A 1 -43.60 -27.24 14.70
N GLN A 2 -42.65 -27.92 15.35
CA GLN A 2 -41.78 -28.98 14.81
C GLN A 2 -40.98 -28.59 13.54
N HIS A 3 -39.68 -28.85 13.66
CA HIS A 3 -38.51 -28.45 12.87
C HIS A 3 -38.53 -28.80 11.37
N ALA A 4 -37.74 -28.06 10.58
CA ALA A 4 -36.74 -28.65 9.67
C ALA A 4 -35.73 -27.60 9.18
N GLN A 5 -34.46 -27.79 9.55
CA GLN A 5 -33.29 -27.21 8.90
C GLN A 5 -32.63 -28.26 7.99
N GLY A 6 -31.99 -27.83 6.90
CA GLY A 6 -31.10 -28.62 6.02
C GLY A 6 -31.24 -28.18 4.56
N GLN A 7 -30.21 -27.92 3.75
CA GLN A 7 -28.79 -28.28 3.80
C GLN A 7 -28.02 -27.46 2.72
N PRO A 8 -26.76 -27.02 2.94
CA PRO A 8 -25.93 -26.43 1.88
C PRO A 8 -25.01 -27.47 1.16
N PRO A 9 -24.54 -27.16 -0.07
CA PRO A 9 -23.92 -28.09 -1.02
C PRO A 9 -22.46 -28.51 -0.72
N PRO A 10 -21.94 -29.57 -1.40
CA PRO A 10 -20.68 -30.23 -1.06
C PRO A 10 -19.41 -29.43 -1.41
N ARG A 11 -18.39 -29.60 -0.55
CA ARG A 11 -17.07 -28.97 -0.65
C ARG A 11 -16.12 -29.78 -1.55
N ARG A 12 -15.40 -29.07 -2.41
CA ARG A 12 -14.24 -29.57 -3.19
C ARG A 12 -13.03 -29.76 -2.26
N GLY A 13 -12.43 -30.94 -2.34
CA GLY A 13 -11.11 -31.24 -1.77
C GLY A 13 -9.97 -30.73 -2.66
N GLY A 14 -8.82 -30.52 -2.04
CA GLY A 14 -7.57 -30.12 -2.67
C GLY A 14 -6.48 -30.05 -1.60
N ASP A 15 -5.66 -31.09 -1.56
CA ASP A 15 -4.64 -31.38 -0.57
C ASP A 15 -3.47 -30.39 -0.59
N ALA A 16 -2.99 -30.02 0.59
CA ALA A 16 -1.71 -29.33 0.79
C ALA A 16 -0.85 -30.15 1.76
N PRO A 17 0.42 -30.48 1.44
CA PRO A 17 1.28 -31.23 2.34
C PRO A 17 2.00 -30.35 3.37
N ASP A 18 2.04 -30.89 4.59
CA ASP A 18 2.59 -30.38 5.85
C ASP A 18 4.14 -30.42 5.89
N PRO A 19 4.83 -29.34 6.28
CA PRO A 19 6.26 -29.32 6.51
C PRO A 19 6.61 -29.32 8.01
N ARG A 20 6.99 -30.47 8.60
CA ARG A 20 7.94 -30.58 9.75
C ARG A 20 8.16 -32.01 10.26
N ALA A 21 9.35 -32.56 10.04
CA ALA A 21 10.03 -33.52 10.93
C ALA A 21 11.51 -33.62 10.47
N VAL A 22 12.49 -32.92 11.04
CA VAL A 22 13.20 -33.10 12.33
C VAL A 22 14.18 -34.29 12.36
N ARG A 23 15.47 -33.91 12.21
CA ARG A 23 16.71 -34.30 12.94
C ARG A 23 17.40 -35.68 12.78
N ALA A 24 18.74 -35.52 12.70
CA ALA A 24 19.81 -36.28 13.38
C ALA A 24 20.13 -37.70 12.84
N ALA A 25 21.36 -38.21 12.82
CA ALA A 25 22.70 -37.71 13.12
C ALA A 25 23.75 -38.78 12.71
N LEU A 26 25.00 -38.33 12.53
CA LEU A 26 26.27 -38.99 12.94
C LEU A 26 26.80 -40.26 12.23
N ARG A 27 28.07 -40.08 11.80
CA ARG A 27 29.28 -40.92 11.94
C ARG A 27 29.70 -41.88 10.80
N ALA A 28 30.93 -41.62 10.35
CA ALA A 28 31.84 -42.37 9.47
C ALA A 28 32.48 -43.59 10.18
N PRO A 29 33.64 -44.14 9.75
CA PRO A 29 34.27 -44.37 8.42
C PRO A 29 34.52 -45.90 8.22
N LEU A 30 35.32 -46.34 7.24
CA LEU A 30 36.18 -47.57 7.23
C LEU A 30 36.70 -47.77 5.77
N LEU A 31 37.99 -47.51 5.48
CA LEU A 31 39.17 -48.40 5.51
C LEU A 31 39.30 -49.40 4.33
N GLY A 32 40.49 -49.38 3.71
CA GLY A 32 41.09 -50.46 2.90
C GLY A 32 41.36 -50.05 1.45
N GLY A 33 42.55 -50.14 0.86
CA GLY A 33 43.84 -50.67 1.31
C GLY A 33 44.92 -50.44 0.22
N ALA A 34 46.17 -50.46 0.68
CA ALA A 34 47.49 -50.56 0.01
C ALA A 34 47.56 -51.54 -1.19
N ALA A 35 48.56 -51.62 -2.08
CA ALA A 35 49.84 -50.97 -2.50
C ALA A 35 50.28 -51.77 -3.79
N PRO A 36 51.54 -51.85 -4.31
CA PRO A 36 52.78 -51.08 -4.12
C PRO A 36 53.49 -50.62 -5.43
N GLN A 37 54.51 -49.77 -5.25
CA GLN A 37 55.49 -49.34 -6.26
C GLN A 37 56.49 -50.44 -6.63
N PRO A 38 57.26 -50.22 -7.71
CA PRO A 38 58.71 -50.17 -7.55
C PRO A 38 59.39 -49.00 -8.31
N ASP A 39 60.06 -48.12 -7.54
CA ASP A 39 61.48 -47.69 -7.59
C ASP A 39 62.25 -47.36 -8.91
N PRO A 40 63.31 -46.52 -8.82
CA PRO A 40 63.47 -45.33 -9.66
C PRO A 40 64.71 -45.33 -10.58
N GLU A 41 64.75 -44.46 -11.59
CA GLU A 41 65.99 -43.80 -12.05
C GLU A 41 65.72 -42.54 -12.89
N PRO A 42 66.66 -41.56 -12.91
CA PRO A 42 66.45 -40.16 -13.30
C PRO A 42 66.67 -39.94 -14.80
N LEU A 43 66.38 -38.71 -15.31
CA LEU A 43 67.20 -37.97 -16.29
C LEU A 43 66.48 -36.68 -16.82
N HIS A 44 67.20 -35.55 -16.67
CA HIS A 44 67.19 -34.27 -17.42
C HIS A 44 66.17 -33.14 -17.15
N PRO A 45 66.66 -31.89 -16.93
CA PRO A 45 65.86 -30.67 -16.91
C PRO A 45 65.93 -29.94 -18.25
N ALA A 46 64.80 -29.68 -18.90
CA ALA A 46 64.70 -28.59 -19.88
C ALA A 46 63.24 -28.17 -20.10
N VAL A 47 63.09 -26.89 -20.43
CA VAL A 47 61.84 -26.18 -20.77
C VAL A 47 61.07 -25.61 -19.57
N LEU A 48 61.69 -24.66 -18.87
CA LEU A 48 60.94 -23.54 -18.30
C LEU A 48 60.32 -22.74 -19.45
N ARG A 49 59.09 -23.07 -19.86
CA ARG A 49 58.23 -22.10 -20.55
C ARG A 49 58.05 -20.93 -19.59
N ARG A 50 58.62 -19.77 -19.92
CA ARG A 50 58.25 -18.48 -19.31
C ARG A 50 56.74 -18.30 -19.49
N ARG A 51 55.94 -18.73 -18.51
CA ARG A 51 54.62 -18.15 -18.28
C ARG A 51 54.89 -16.72 -17.88
N ARG A 52 54.67 -15.77 -18.79
CA ARG A 52 54.53 -14.36 -18.40
C ARG A 52 53.47 -14.33 -17.33
N ALA A 53 53.84 -13.96 -16.11
CA ALA A 53 52.90 -13.65 -15.06
C ALA A 53 51.95 -12.59 -15.60
N ARG A 54 50.68 -12.93 -15.71
CA ARG A 54 49.63 -11.96 -15.98
C ARG A 54 49.54 -11.11 -14.72
N ASP A 55 49.90 -9.84 -14.84
CA ASP A 55 49.83 -8.85 -13.77
C ASP A 55 48.39 -8.81 -13.21
N PRO A 56 48.14 -9.07 -11.91
CA PRO A 56 46.80 -9.03 -11.33
C PRO A 56 46.32 -7.59 -11.10
N ARG A 57 47.09 -6.57 -11.48
CA ARG A 57 46.69 -5.17 -11.36
C ARG A 57 45.87 -4.73 -12.56
N GLY A 58 44.56 -5.00 -12.54
CA GLY A 58 43.70 -4.36 -13.51
C GLY A 58 42.28 -4.85 -13.66
N ASP A 59 41.51 -5.04 -12.57
CA ASP A 59 40.06 -4.93 -12.70
C ASP A 59 39.33 -4.59 -11.38
N VAL A 60 39.56 -3.39 -10.84
CA VAL A 60 38.69 -2.85 -9.78
C VAL A 60 37.41 -2.20 -10.34
N ARG A 61 37.24 -2.19 -11.67
CA ARG A 61 36.04 -1.65 -12.35
C ARG A 61 34.92 -2.69 -12.39
N GLY A 62 35.23 -3.98 -12.57
CA GLY A 62 34.27 -5.09 -12.56
C GLY A 62 33.56 -5.31 -11.21
N ALA A 63 34.22 -5.07 -10.08
CA ALA A 63 33.64 -5.28 -8.74
C ALA A 63 32.61 -4.20 -8.33
N ARG A 64 32.69 -2.99 -8.89
CA ARG A 64 31.80 -1.87 -8.55
C ARG A 64 30.57 -1.78 -9.44
N LEU A 65 30.67 -2.26 -10.67
CA LEU A 65 29.60 -2.23 -11.67
C LEU A 65 28.29 -2.89 -11.19
N PRO A 66 28.27 -4.08 -10.54
CA PRO A 66 27.02 -4.67 -10.06
C PRO A 66 26.37 -3.84 -8.94
N TRP A 67 27.16 -3.21 -8.07
CA TRP A 67 26.65 -2.31 -7.02
C TRP A 67 26.09 -1.01 -7.57
N LEU A 68 26.68 -0.46 -8.65
CA LEU A 68 26.14 0.71 -9.35
C LEU A 68 24.83 0.40 -10.05
N ILE A 69 24.69 -0.77 -10.69
CA ILE A 69 23.44 -1.22 -11.32
C ILE A 69 22.35 -1.45 -10.27
N ALA A 70 22.67 -2.15 -9.18
CA ALA A 70 21.73 -2.37 -8.09
C ALA A 70 21.29 -1.04 -7.43
N GLY A 71 22.23 -0.12 -7.21
CA GLY A 71 21.92 1.22 -6.69
C GLY A 71 21.05 2.05 -7.64
N GLY A 72 21.34 2.02 -8.94
CA GLY A 72 20.53 2.68 -9.97
C GLY A 72 19.12 2.11 -10.08
N ALA A 73 18.97 0.78 -10.05
CA ALA A 73 17.68 0.11 -10.07
C ALA A 73 16.84 0.42 -8.82
N ALA A 74 17.46 0.42 -7.64
CA ALA A 74 16.79 0.79 -6.39
C ALA A 74 16.32 2.25 -6.40
N LEU A 75 17.17 3.18 -6.85
CA LEU A 75 16.81 4.59 -6.98
C LEU A 75 15.68 4.81 -8.00
N GLY A 76 15.73 4.12 -9.14
CA GLY A 76 14.67 4.12 -10.15
C GLY A 76 13.34 3.62 -9.60
N LEU A 77 13.34 2.51 -8.85
CA LEU A 77 12.13 1.97 -8.21
C LEU A 77 11.56 2.95 -7.16
N VAL A 78 12.42 3.54 -6.32
CA VAL A 78 11.99 4.55 -5.33
C VAL A 78 11.36 5.75 -6.02
N LEU A 79 11.94 6.24 -7.13
CA LEU A 79 11.38 7.34 -7.90
C LEU A 79 10.02 6.98 -8.51
N VAL A 80 9.90 5.79 -9.12
CA VAL A 80 8.64 5.30 -9.70
C VAL A 80 7.56 5.18 -8.62
N LEU A 81 7.88 4.60 -7.46
CA LEU A 81 6.93 4.48 -6.34
C LEU A 81 6.53 5.85 -5.79
N ALA A 82 7.47 6.80 -5.69
CA ALA A 82 7.18 8.16 -5.24
C ALA A 82 6.26 8.92 -6.22
N VAL A 83 6.45 8.72 -7.53
CA VAL A 83 5.58 9.30 -8.56
C VAL A 83 4.21 8.62 -8.57
N ALA A 84 4.16 7.29 -8.49
CA ALA A 84 2.91 6.53 -8.48
C ALA A 84 2.03 6.88 -7.27
N ARG A 85 2.63 7.08 -6.09
CA ARG A 85 1.93 7.52 -4.87
C ARG A 85 1.33 8.93 -4.97
N ARG A 86 1.86 9.80 -5.85
CA ARG A 86 1.28 11.13 -6.09
C ARG A 86 -0.01 11.08 -6.91
N GLY A 87 -0.22 10.03 -7.71
CA GLY A 87 -1.37 9.90 -8.60
C GLY A 87 -2.66 9.39 -7.95
N GLN A 88 -2.65 9.05 -6.66
CA GLN A 88 -3.79 8.43 -5.95
C GLN A 88 -4.71 9.45 -5.24
N ALA A 89 -4.47 10.76 -5.38
CA ALA A 89 -5.34 11.77 -4.78
C ALA A 89 -6.71 11.82 -5.47
N ALA A 90 -7.79 12.00 -4.71
CA ALA A 90 -9.11 12.13 -5.30
C ALA A 90 -9.22 13.42 -6.12
N ASN A 91 -10.10 13.41 -7.12
CA ASN A 91 -10.43 14.61 -7.87
C ASN A 91 -11.38 15.49 -7.04
N HIS A 92 -10.81 16.26 -6.13
CA HIS A 92 -11.54 17.25 -5.35
C HIS A 92 -11.99 18.42 -6.24
N PRO A 93 -13.28 18.82 -6.22
CA PRO A 93 -13.74 20.01 -6.93
C PRO A 93 -13.18 21.27 -6.26
N GLU A 94 -13.11 22.36 -7.01
CA GLU A 94 -12.89 23.68 -6.41
C GLU A 94 -14.19 24.19 -5.77
N PRO A 95 -14.12 24.79 -4.56
CA PRO A 95 -15.29 25.40 -3.93
C PRO A 95 -15.95 26.41 -4.87
N ARG A 96 -17.28 26.39 -4.93
CA ARG A 96 -18.04 27.40 -5.67
C ARG A 96 -17.85 28.78 -5.03
N LEU A 97 -17.75 29.81 -5.86
CA LEU A 97 -17.66 31.20 -5.38
C LEU A 97 -18.92 31.57 -4.61
N GLY A 98 -18.76 32.13 -3.41
CA GLY A 98 -19.89 32.51 -2.56
C GLY A 98 -20.71 31.33 -2.04
N VAL A 99 -20.15 30.12 -2.02
CA VAL A 99 -20.82 28.97 -1.38
C VAL A 99 -20.97 29.21 0.12
N THR A 100 -22.13 28.86 0.63
CA THR A 100 -22.54 29.08 2.01
C THR A 100 -23.38 27.87 2.48
N ALA A 101 -23.81 27.88 3.74
CA ALA A 101 -24.50 26.78 4.41
C ALA A 101 -26.04 26.79 4.28
N GLU A 102 -26.67 27.74 3.56
CA GLU A 102 -28.14 27.87 3.55
C GLU A 102 -28.85 26.68 2.91
N ARG A 103 -28.17 25.98 1.99
CA ARG A 103 -28.70 24.76 1.37
C ARG A 103 -28.49 23.51 2.21
N VAL A 104 -27.64 23.56 3.25
CA VAL A 104 -27.48 22.43 4.16
C VAL A 104 -28.78 22.24 4.92
N LEU A 105 -29.23 20.99 5.02
CA LEU A 105 -30.51 20.63 5.64
C LEU A 105 -30.61 21.27 7.04
N PRO A 106 -31.70 22.00 7.36
CA PRO A 106 -31.84 22.67 8.64
C PRO A 106 -31.97 21.63 9.77
N PRO A 107 -31.56 21.94 11.01
CA PRO A 107 -31.53 20.97 12.10
C PRO A 107 -32.84 20.18 12.31
N ILE A 108 -34.00 20.83 12.12
CA ILE A 108 -35.31 20.20 12.26
C ILE A 108 -35.63 19.15 11.17
N ALA A 109 -34.95 19.22 10.03
CA ALA A 109 -35.13 18.30 8.90
C ALA A 109 -34.06 17.20 8.85
N VAL A 110 -33.04 17.24 9.73
CA VAL A 110 -32.00 16.21 9.77
C VAL A 110 -32.61 14.91 10.33
N PRO A 111 -32.52 13.78 9.60
CA PRO A 111 -32.98 12.49 10.11
C PRO A 111 -32.29 12.11 11.44
N ASN A 112 -33.06 11.50 12.35
CA ASN A 112 -32.54 11.04 13.64
C ASN A 112 -31.79 9.71 13.52
N THR A 113 -30.59 9.76 12.93
CA THR A 113 -29.65 8.63 12.89
C THR A 113 -28.40 8.95 13.72
N PRO A 114 -27.64 7.93 14.16
CA PRO A 114 -26.44 8.15 14.96
C PRO A 114 -25.46 9.11 14.27
N ASN A 115 -25.03 10.13 15.00
CA ASN A 115 -24.07 11.17 14.60
C ASN A 115 -24.52 12.09 13.46
N ALA A 116 -25.79 12.04 13.01
CA ALA A 116 -26.24 12.90 11.91
C ALA A 116 -26.29 14.37 12.33
N ALA A 117 -26.88 14.70 13.48
CA ALA A 117 -27.00 16.09 13.92
C ALA A 117 -25.63 16.79 13.99
N GLU A 118 -24.62 16.09 14.52
CA GLU A 118 -23.23 16.54 14.64
C GLU A 118 -22.58 16.70 13.27
N ALA A 119 -22.79 15.75 12.35
CA ALA A 119 -22.23 15.83 11.01
C ALA A 119 -22.83 16.98 10.18
N TYR A 120 -24.14 17.22 10.26
CA TYR A 120 -24.75 18.38 9.61
C TYR A 120 -24.32 19.69 10.25
N ALA A 121 -24.04 19.71 11.56
CA ALA A 121 -23.46 20.88 12.22
C ALA A 121 -22.03 21.15 11.74
N ALA A 122 -21.21 20.11 11.59
CA ALA A 122 -19.88 20.21 11.00
C ALA A 122 -19.94 20.72 9.54
N ALA A 123 -20.90 20.26 8.76
CA ALA A 123 -21.08 20.74 7.38
C ALA A 123 -21.42 22.24 7.32
N ARG A 124 -22.27 22.72 8.25
CA ARG A 124 -22.62 24.14 8.36
C ARG A 124 -21.46 25.02 8.83
N SER A 125 -20.51 24.50 9.61
CA SER A 125 -19.41 25.31 10.14
C SER A 125 -18.29 25.55 9.12
N ALA A 126 -18.17 24.69 8.09
CA ALA A 126 -17.12 24.79 7.08
C ALA A 126 -17.64 24.55 5.64
N PRO A 127 -18.69 25.26 5.18
CA PRO A 127 -19.36 24.96 3.91
C PRO A 127 -18.41 25.09 2.71
N THR A 128 -17.58 26.14 2.67
CA THR A 128 -16.59 26.34 1.59
C THR A 128 -15.54 25.23 1.55
N VAL A 129 -15.13 24.69 2.70
CA VAL A 129 -14.19 23.57 2.75
C VAL A 129 -14.84 22.32 2.20
N LEU A 130 -16.03 21.97 2.71
CA LEU A 130 -16.76 20.78 2.26
C LEU A 130 -17.16 20.85 0.78
N ASP A 131 -17.43 22.04 0.25
CA ASP A 131 -17.73 22.19 -1.18
C ASP A 131 -16.50 21.94 -2.07
N GLY A 132 -15.31 22.05 -1.49
CA GLY A 132 -14.02 21.73 -2.11
C GLY A 132 -13.55 20.30 -1.90
N LEU A 133 -14.41 19.42 -1.35
CA LEU A 133 -14.08 18.03 -1.06
C LEU A 133 -14.86 17.05 -1.96
N TYR A 134 -14.17 16.10 -2.58
CA TYR A 134 -14.78 14.88 -3.10
C TYR A 134 -15.18 14.01 -1.91
N CYS A 135 -16.34 13.37 -1.98
CA CYS A 135 -16.77 12.42 -0.97
C CYS A 135 -16.37 10.99 -1.38
N HIS A 136 -15.59 10.30 -0.55
CA HIS A 136 -15.09 8.95 -0.84
C HIS A 136 -16.14 7.85 -0.70
N CYS A 137 -17.37 8.19 -0.29
CA CYS A 137 -18.50 7.27 -0.45
C CYS A 137 -18.87 7.03 -1.93
N ASN A 138 -18.26 7.79 -2.86
CA ASN A 138 -18.41 7.67 -4.31
C ASN A 138 -19.84 7.97 -4.80
N CYS A 139 -20.65 8.68 -4.01
CA CYS A 139 -22.01 9.07 -4.37
C CYS A 139 -22.09 9.99 -5.59
N SER A 140 -20.99 10.62 -6.01
CA SER A 140 -20.92 11.36 -7.27
C SER A 140 -21.22 10.49 -8.50
N ARG A 141 -20.94 9.18 -8.42
CA ARG A 141 -21.15 8.21 -9.51
C ARG A 141 -22.54 7.58 -9.52
N THR A 142 -23.25 7.66 -8.41
CA THR A 142 -24.54 6.97 -8.20
C THR A 142 -25.69 7.95 -7.99
N VAL A 143 -25.54 8.87 -7.03
CA VAL A 143 -26.55 9.87 -6.65
C VAL A 143 -26.33 11.21 -7.36
N GLY A 144 -25.09 11.52 -7.76
CA GLY A 144 -24.75 12.74 -8.50
C GLY A 144 -24.34 13.92 -7.62
N HIS A 145 -24.00 13.69 -6.35
CA HIS A 145 -23.44 14.73 -5.48
C HIS A 145 -22.07 15.20 -6.00
N ARG A 146 -21.92 16.51 -6.21
CA ARG A 146 -20.69 17.13 -6.71
C ARG A 146 -19.55 17.10 -5.69
N SER A 147 -19.88 17.44 -4.46
CA SER A 147 -18.95 17.66 -3.35
C SER A 147 -19.52 17.06 -2.07
N LEU A 148 -18.67 16.91 -1.05
CA LEU A 148 -19.09 16.48 0.28
C LEU A 148 -20.20 17.38 0.83
N LEU A 149 -20.14 18.69 0.58
CA LEU A 149 -21.21 19.62 1.00
C LEU A 149 -22.56 19.21 0.43
N THR A 150 -22.63 18.86 -0.86
CA THR A 150 -23.90 18.50 -1.51
C THR A 150 -24.55 17.24 -0.94
N CYS A 151 -23.80 16.37 -0.25
CA CYS A 151 -24.37 15.25 0.52
C CYS A 151 -25.20 15.72 1.73
N PHE A 152 -24.88 16.89 2.27
CA PHE A 152 -25.59 17.52 3.41
C PHE A 152 -26.63 18.54 2.95
N GLU A 153 -26.72 18.84 1.65
CA GLU A 153 -27.86 19.54 1.05
C GLU A 153 -29.06 18.59 0.83
N SER A 154 -28.88 17.29 1.05
CA SER A 154 -29.93 16.24 1.06
C SER A 154 -29.91 15.48 2.40
N ASP A 155 -30.72 14.43 2.53
CA ASP A 155 -30.72 13.50 3.66
C ASP A 155 -29.64 12.40 3.56
N HIS A 156 -28.92 12.31 2.43
CA HIS A 156 -27.89 11.28 2.20
C HIS A 156 -26.84 11.29 3.32
N GLY A 157 -26.36 12.49 3.70
CA GLY A 157 -25.39 12.68 4.76
C GLY A 157 -25.79 12.06 6.10
N ALA A 158 -27.08 11.86 6.37
CA ALA A 158 -27.56 11.25 7.60
C ALA A 158 -27.33 9.72 7.63
N TYR A 159 -27.36 9.07 6.47
CA TYR A 159 -27.32 7.60 6.36
C TYR A 159 -25.95 7.05 5.94
N CYS A 160 -24.98 7.92 5.61
CA CYS A 160 -23.66 7.50 5.18
C CYS A 160 -22.59 7.83 6.24
N ASP A 161 -22.00 6.80 6.84
CA ASP A 161 -20.96 6.97 7.86
C ASP A 161 -19.68 7.62 7.29
N ILE A 162 -19.36 7.39 6.01
CA ILE A 162 -18.24 8.05 5.34
C ILE A 162 -18.50 9.55 5.23
N CYS A 163 -19.68 9.97 4.76
CA CYS A 163 -20.04 11.39 4.69
C CYS A 163 -19.92 12.06 6.07
N LYS A 164 -20.47 11.42 7.12
CA LYS A 164 -20.43 11.95 8.49
C LYS A 164 -19.00 12.10 9.00
N GLY A 165 -18.17 11.06 8.85
CA GLY A 165 -16.78 11.07 9.29
C GLY A 165 -15.93 12.10 8.55
N GLU A 166 -16.09 12.21 7.22
CA GLU A 166 -15.38 13.21 6.43
C GLU A 166 -15.75 14.63 6.82
N ALA A 167 -17.05 14.92 7.02
CA ALA A 167 -17.50 16.26 7.41
C ALA A 167 -16.96 16.67 8.77
N GLN A 168 -17.00 15.76 9.75
CA GLN A 168 -16.47 16.00 11.09
C GLN A 168 -14.97 16.28 11.05
N LEU A 169 -14.19 15.44 10.36
CA LEU A 169 -12.75 15.65 10.23
C LEU A 169 -12.43 16.94 9.48
N ALA A 170 -13.10 17.21 8.36
CA ALA A 170 -12.86 18.39 7.55
C ALA A 170 -13.14 19.67 8.36
N ALA A 171 -14.26 19.72 9.08
CA ALA A 171 -14.61 20.84 9.94
C ALA A 171 -13.63 21.01 11.10
N GLU A 172 -13.18 19.92 11.72
CA GLU A 172 -12.16 19.95 12.77
C GLU A 172 -10.84 20.55 12.26
N LEU A 173 -10.34 20.06 11.13
CA LEU A 173 -9.09 20.55 10.55
C LEU A 173 -9.20 22.01 10.07
N ALA A 174 -10.37 22.40 9.54
CA ALA A 174 -10.67 23.79 9.21
C ALA A 174 -10.66 24.69 10.46
N GLY A 175 -11.27 24.23 11.56
CA GLY A 175 -11.25 24.93 12.85
C GLY A 175 -9.84 25.07 13.44
N ARG A 176 -8.91 24.16 13.10
CA ARG A 176 -7.48 24.25 13.42
C ARG A 176 -6.68 25.15 12.46
N GLY A 177 -7.33 25.79 11.49
CA GLY A 177 -6.70 26.69 10.52
C GLY A 177 -5.92 25.98 9.41
N GLN A 178 -6.17 24.69 9.16
CA GLN A 178 -5.52 24.00 8.04
C GLN A 178 -6.02 24.54 6.69
N THR A 179 -5.12 24.59 5.72
CA THR A 179 -5.44 24.95 4.33
C THR A 179 -6.28 23.88 3.65
N LEU A 180 -7.11 24.27 2.68
CA LEU A 180 -7.93 23.33 1.89
C LEU A 180 -7.10 22.17 1.31
N GLN A 181 -5.87 22.44 0.84
CA GLN A 181 -5.00 21.40 0.30
C GLN A 181 -4.51 20.41 1.37
N GLN A 182 -4.26 20.87 2.61
CA GLN A 182 -3.94 19.97 3.72
C GLN A 182 -5.14 19.11 4.11
N ILE A 183 -6.33 19.70 4.13
CA ILE A 183 -7.59 18.99 4.44
C ILE A 183 -7.89 17.93 3.37
N ARG A 184 -7.82 18.28 2.08
CA ARG A 184 -7.94 17.33 0.95
C ARG A 184 -7.03 16.11 1.13
N ARG A 185 -5.74 16.34 1.41
CA ARG A 185 -4.77 15.27 1.69
C ARG A 185 -5.07 14.46 2.96
N ALA A 186 -5.67 15.06 3.98
CA ALA A 186 -6.05 14.34 5.18
C ALA A 186 -7.24 13.41 4.91
N ILE A 187 -8.25 13.93 4.22
CA ILE A 187 -9.43 13.18 3.78
C ILE A 187 -9.03 12.02 2.88
N ASP A 188 -8.24 12.25 1.84
CA ASP A 188 -7.75 11.20 0.93
C ASP A 188 -7.00 10.09 1.66
N ARG A 189 -6.15 10.44 2.63
CA ARG A 189 -5.40 9.44 3.40
C ARG A 189 -6.30 8.61 4.32
N GLN A 190 -7.38 9.19 4.83
CA GLN A 190 -8.24 8.52 5.80
C GLN A 190 -9.39 7.75 5.15
N PHE A 191 -9.88 8.20 3.99
CA PHE A 191 -11.09 7.67 3.36
C PHE A 191 -10.90 7.17 1.93
N GLY A 192 -9.77 7.44 1.26
CA GLY A 192 -9.53 7.08 -0.16
C GLY A 192 -9.15 5.62 -0.43
N GLY A 193 -9.64 4.68 0.39
CA GLY A 193 -9.37 3.24 0.32
C GLY A 193 -10.35 2.45 -0.51
#